data_AF-X1GB95-F1
#
_entry.id   AF-X1GB95-F1
#
_cell.length_a   1.000
_cell.length_b   1.000
_cell.length_c   1.000
_cell.angle_alpha   90.00
_cell.angle_beta   90.00
_cell.angle_gamma   90.00
#
_symmetry.space_group_name_H-M   'P 1'
#
loop_
_entity.id
_entity.type
_entity.pdbx_description
1 polymer ?
#
loop_
_entity_poly.entity_id
_entity_poly.type
_entity_poly.pdbx_seq_one_letter_code
_entity_poly.pdbx_strand_id
1 'polypeptide(L)' 'MSIPSFPLEGKVAIVTGARRGIGEAIALMFAEAGADVAICDIVVEDGLLIGRT' A
#
# COMPACT_ATOMS: atom_id res chain seq x y z
N MET A 1 -16.46 14.74 9.20
CA MET A 1 -15.57 15.16 8.10
C MET A 1 -15.69 14.12 7.01
N SER A 2 -16.11 14.48 5.79
CA SER A 2 -16.23 13.54 4.66
C SER A 2 -14.89 13.46 3.95
N ILE A 3 -14.30 12.26 3.92
CA ILE A 3 -13.09 11.99 3.12
C ILE A 3 -13.54 11.87 1.66
N PRO A 4 -13.01 12.67 0.72
CA PRO A 4 -13.31 12.50 -0.69
C PRO A 4 -12.85 11.12 -1.17
N SER A 5 -13.74 10.40 -1.86
CA SER A 5 -13.42 9.11 -2.47
C SER A 5 -12.66 9.35 -3.77
N PHE A 6 -11.42 8.87 -3.83
CA PHE A 6 -10.62 8.85 -5.06
C PHE A 6 -10.49 7.41 -5.55
N PRO A 7 -11.38 6.94 -6.44
CA PRO A 7 -11.25 5.59 -6.99
C PRO A 7 -9.99 5.51 -7.86
N LEU A 8 -9.25 4.43 -7.69
CA LEU A 8 -8.02 4.09 -8.41
C LEU A 8 -8.17 2.80 -9.23
N GLU A 9 -9.40 2.33 -9.48
CA GLU A 9 -9.68 1.19 -10.35
C GLU A 9 -8.88 1.23 -11.66
N GLY A 10 -8.19 0.12 -11.95
CA GLY A 10 -7.40 -0.05 -13.17
C GLY A 10 -6.11 0.78 -13.21
N LYS A 11 -5.69 1.37 -12.08
CA LYS A 11 -4.37 2.00 -11.93
C LYS A 11 -3.38 1.03 -11.31
N VAL A 12 -2.11 1.21 -11.68
CA VAL A 12 -0.98 0.51 -11.08
C VAL A 12 -0.18 1.52 -10.26
N ALA A 13 0.13 1.19 -9.01
CA ALA A 13 0.90 2.04 -8.11
C ALA A 13 2.12 1.29 -7.54
N ILE A 14 3.22 2.02 -7.32
CA ILE A 14 4.36 1.54 -6.54
C ILE A 14 4.52 2.41 -5.29
N VAL A 15 4.63 1.78 -4.12
CA VAL A 15 4.85 2.48 -2.85
C VAL A 15 6.18 2.04 -2.25
N THR A 16 7.09 3.00 -2.05
CA THR A 16 8.39 2.76 -1.40
C THR A 16 8.27 2.99 0.11
N GLY A 17 9.09 2.29 0.91
CA GLY A 17 9.03 2.43 2.38
C GLY A 17 7.73 1.86 2.99
N ALA A 18 7.09 0.92 2.30
CA ALA A 18 5.75 0.43 2.64
C ALA A 18 5.73 -0.80 3.56
N ARG A 19 6.84 -1.13 4.22
CA ARG A 19 6.86 -2.24 5.19
C ARG A 19 6.02 -1.95 6.44
N ARG A 20 5.97 -0.68 6.86
CA ARG A 20 5.29 -0.28 8.11
C ARG A 20 4.85 1.17 8.10
N GLY A 21 3.90 1.48 8.97
CA GLY A 21 3.52 2.85 9.30
C GLY A 21 2.84 3.55 8.12
N ILE A 22 3.32 4.73 7.74
CA ILE A 22 2.65 5.54 6.72
C ILE A 22 2.69 4.88 5.34
N GLY A 23 3.81 4.29 4.94
CA GLY A 23 3.92 3.65 3.63
C GLY A 23 2.99 2.45 3.50
N GLU A 24 2.85 1.67 4.57
CA GLU A 24 1.89 0.56 4.65
C GLU A 24 0.44 1.07 4.54
N ALA A 25 0.07 2.09 5.32
CA ALA A 25 -1.26 2.67 5.28
C ALA A 25 -1.62 3.24 3.89
N ILE A 26 -0.66 3.85 3.20
CA ILE A 26 -0.85 4.36 1.84
C ILE A 26 -1.05 3.19 0.85
N ALA A 27 -0.21 2.14 0.94
CA ALA A 27 -0.32 0.98 0.06
C ALA A 27 -1.67 0.28 0.21
N LEU A 28 -2.14 0.10 1.46
CA LEU A 28 -3.45 -0.48 1.75
C LEU A 28 -4.58 0.41 1.22
N MET A 29 -4.53 1.71 1.45
CA MET A 29 -5.56 2.64 0.96
C MET A 29 -5.63 2.65 -0.58
N PHE A 30 -4.49 2.57 -1.27
CA PHE A 30 -4.47 2.48 -2.73
C PHE A 30 -5.10 1.17 -3.23
N ALA A 31 -4.82 0.05 -2.55
CA ALA A 31 -5.44 -1.24 -2.86
C ALA A 31 -6.95 -1.22 -2.59
N GLU A 32 -7.39 -0.66 -1.46
CA GLU A 32 -8.81 -0.46 -1.12
C GLU A 32 -9.54 0.44 -2.13
N ALA A 33 -8.82 1.39 -2.72
CA ALA A 33 -9.32 2.25 -3.80
C ALA A 33 -9.32 1.56 -5.18
N GLY A 34 -8.89 0.30 -5.29
CA GLY A 34 -8.97 -0.50 -6.53
C GLY A 34 -7.71 -0.48 -7.41
N ALA A 35 -6.58 0.01 -6.91
CA ALA A 35 -5.31 -0.06 -7.62
C ALA A 35 -4.64 -1.43 -7.48
N ASP A 36 -3.91 -1.85 -8.51
CA ASP A 36 -2.88 -2.89 -8.39
C ASP A 36 -1.63 -2.25 -7.77
N VAL A 37 -1.23 -2.71 -6.57
CA VAL A 37 -0.15 -2.08 -5.80
C VAL A 37 1.06 -3.00 -5.66
N ALA A 38 2.23 -2.49 -6.07
CA ALA A 38 3.52 -3.06 -5.74
C ALA A 38 4.18 -2.28 -4.59
N ILE A 39 4.91 -2.96 -3.72
CA ILE A 39 5.66 -2.33 -2.62
C ILE A 39 7.16 -2.60 -2.74
N CYS A 40 7.97 -1.65 -2.29
CA CYS A 40 9.44 -1.76 -2.27
C CYS A 40 10.01 -1.17 -0.97
N ASP A 41 10.84 -1.94 -0.26
CA ASP A 41 11.43 -1.48 0.99
C ASP A 41 12.73 -2.27 1.31
N ILE A 42 13.58 -1.75 2.19
CA ILE A 42 14.90 -2.31 2.54
C ILE A 42 14.81 -3.58 3.41
N VAL A 43 15.16 -4.75 2.87
CA VAL A 43 15.17 -6.00 3.65
C VAL A 43 16.40 -6.02 4.58
N VAL A 44 16.19 -5.87 5.89
CA VAL A 44 17.31 -5.87 6.88
C VAL A 44 17.36 -7.11 7.77
N GLU A 45 16.26 -7.83 7.97
CA GLU A 45 16.09 -9.19 8.52
C GLU A 45 14.56 -9.39 8.65
N ASP A 46 14.03 -10.56 8.25
CA ASP A 46 12.61 -10.97 8.31
C ASP A 46 11.54 -9.95 7.83
N GLY A 47 11.86 -9.19 6.78
CA GLY A 47 10.99 -8.13 6.24
C GLY A 47 9.80 -8.60 5.38
N LEU A 48 9.15 -9.72 5.73
CA LEU A 48 7.87 -10.07 5.08
C LEU A 48 6.78 -9.08 5.52
N LEU A 49 6.03 -8.55 4.55
CA LEU A 49 4.67 -8.11 4.85
C LEU A 49 3.92 -9.35 5.32
N ILE A 50 3.64 -9.42 6.62
CA ILE A 50 2.78 -10.45 7.20
C ILE A 50 1.40 -10.26 6.58
N GLY A 51 1.17 -10.95 5.46
CA GLY A 51 -0.11 -11.00 4.76
C GLY A 51 -1.17 -11.54 5.70
N ARG A 52 -1.95 -10.64 6.29
CA ARG A 52 -3.26 -10.96 6.84
C ARG A 52 -4.23 -10.86 5.68
N THR A 53 -4.51 -12.03 5.09
CA THR A 53 -5.73 -12.24 4.29
C THR A 53 -6.97 -11.87 5.09
#